data_AF-A0A1Q3AUN1-F1
#
_entry.id   AF-A0A1Q3AUN1-F1
#
_cell.length_a   1.000
_cell.length_b   1.000
_cell.length_c   1.000
_cell.angle_alpha   90.00
_cell.angle_beta   90.00
_cell.angle_gamma   90.00
#
_symmetry.space_group_name_H-M   'P 1'
#
loop_
_entity.id
_entity.type
_entity.pdbx_description
1 polymer ?
#
loop_
_entity_poly.entity_id
_entity_poly.type
_entity_poly.pdbx_seq_one_letter_code
_entity_poly.pdbx_strand_id
1 'polypeptide(L)'
;LLFWRFTEFGGPIHQRPVQDVAYVVARFIQRGGSFINYYMVWFLNFHEILSRAIKMCQRTLVSADPIVTSLGSLQQDYVYTSETGDCASFLSNYTKFAGRVLFNNMHYNLPPWSISILPDCRNVVFNTTKVYIKRG
;
A
#
# COMPACT_ATOMS: atom_id res chain seq x y z
N LEU A 1 8.61 18.38 -1.04
CA LEU A 1 9.02 17.69 -2.28
C LEU A 1 7.88 17.85 -3.27
N LEU A 2 8.22 18.26 -4.49
CA LEU A 2 7.31 18.83 -5.48
C LEU A 2 6.45 17.75 -6.14
N PHE A 3 5.15 17.74 -5.87
CA PHE A 3 4.15 17.12 -6.74
C PHE A 3 3.54 18.25 -7.56
N TRP A 4 3.65 18.20 -8.88
CA TRP A 4 3.02 19.17 -9.76
C TRP A 4 1.73 18.54 -10.32
N ARG A 5 0.57 19.00 -9.86
CA ARG A 5 -0.59 19.16 -10.75
C ARG A 5 -0.24 20.33 -11.69
N PHE A 6 -0.72 20.34 -12.95
CA PHE A 6 -0.47 21.46 -13.88
C PHE A 6 -0.60 22.80 -13.15
N THR A 7 0.51 23.50 -13.00
CA THR A 7 0.52 24.82 -12.38
C THR A 7 0.14 25.84 -13.43
N GLU A 8 -0.96 26.54 -13.19
CA GLU A 8 -1.27 27.77 -13.90
C GLU A 8 -0.30 28.86 -13.45
N PHE A 9 0.05 29.78 -14.36
CA PHE A 9 0.94 30.90 -14.03
C PHE A 9 0.30 31.75 -12.91
N GLY A 10 0.94 31.81 -11.73
CA GLY A 10 0.44 32.51 -10.55
C GLY A 10 -0.40 31.69 -9.57
N GLY A 11 -0.61 30.38 -9.80
CA GLY A 11 -1.37 29.50 -8.91
C GLY A 11 -0.55 28.92 -7.73
N PRO A 12 -1.23 28.39 -6.69
CA PRO A 12 -0.57 27.74 -5.56
C PRO A 12 0.06 26.39 -5.94
N ILE A 13 1.20 26.06 -5.34
CA ILE A 13 1.89 24.78 -5.55
C ILE A 13 1.13 23.66 -4.81
N HIS A 14 0.41 22.82 -5.55
CA HIS A 14 -0.35 21.70 -5.00
C HIS A 14 0.51 20.47 -4.72
N GLN A 15 1.02 20.32 -3.50
CA GLN A 15 1.77 19.13 -3.11
C GLN A 15 0.85 17.98 -2.68
N ARG A 16 1.02 16.80 -3.28
CA ARG A 16 0.54 15.52 -2.72
C ARG A 16 1.65 14.96 -1.82
N PRO A 17 1.37 14.40 -0.64
CA PRO A 17 2.38 13.69 0.11
C PRO A 17 2.67 12.33 -0.53
N VAL A 18 3.92 11.85 -0.47
CA VAL A 18 4.32 10.56 -1.07
C VAL A 18 3.57 9.40 -0.41
N GLN A 19 3.24 9.54 0.87
CA GLN A 19 2.45 8.58 1.64
C GLN A 19 1.04 8.39 1.06
N ASP A 20 0.40 9.46 0.59
CA ASP A 20 -0.93 9.36 -0.04
C ASP A 20 -0.86 8.65 -1.39
N VAL A 21 0.20 8.89 -2.16
CA VAL A 21 0.41 8.17 -3.43
C VAL A 21 0.65 6.69 -3.17
N ALA A 22 1.52 6.37 -2.20
CA ALA A 22 1.74 5.00 -1.74
C ALA A 22 0.44 4.30 -1.37
N TYR A 23 -0.40 5.00 -0.60
CA TYR A 23 -1.68 4.50 -0.15
C TYR A 23 -2.65 4.26 -1.30
N VAL A 24 -2.82 5.21 -2.22
CA VAL A 24 -3.73 5.05 -3.36
C VAL A 24 -3.30 3.89 -4.25
N VAL A 25 -1.99 3.74 -4.50
CA VAL A 25 -1.46 2.64 -5.31
C VAL A 25 -1.67 1.30 -4.61
N ALA A 26 -1.31 1.17 -3.33
CA ALA A 26 -1.52 -0.08 -2.58
C ALA A 26 -3.02 -0.44 -2.51
N ARG A 27 -3.89 0.56 -2.33
CA ARG A 27 -5.35 0.39 -2.30
C ARG A 27 -5.92 -0.07 -3.64
N PHE A 28 -5.33 0.38 -4.75
CA PHE A 28 -5.71 -0.07 -6.08
C PHE A 28 -5.30 -1.53 -6.30
N ILE A 29 -4.05 -1.88 -5.99
CA ILE A 29 -3.55 -3.26 -6.12
C ILE A 29 -4.33 -4.25 -5.26
N GLN A 30 -4.56 -3.95 -3.98
CA GLN A 30 -5.23 -4.89 -3.07
C GLN A 30 -6.68 -5.20 -3.48
N ARG A 31 -7.29 -4.40 -4.36
CA ARG A 31 -8.64 -4.57 -4.89
C ARG A 31 -8.66 -5.28 -6.26
N GLY A 32 -7.55 -5.88 -6.67
CA GLY A 32 -7.43 -6.54 -7.98
C GLY A 32 -6.97 -5.63 -9.12
N GLY A 33 -6.47 -4.42 -8.82
CA GLY A 33 -5.86 -3.56 -9.83
C GLY A 33 -4.59 -4.18 -10.40
N SER A 34 -4.48 -4.26 -11.73
CA SER A 34 -3.38 -4.96 -12.41
C SER A 34 -2.36 -4.05 -13.10
N PHE A 35 -2.69 -2.78 -13.35
CA PHE A 35 -1.82 -1.83 -14.05
C PHE A 35 -1.86 -0.44 -13.40
N ILE A 36 -0.67 0.13 -13.12
CA ILE A 36 -0.50 1.48 -12.58
C ILE A 36 0.51 2.21 -13.46
N ASN A 37 0.16 3.40 -13.92
CA ASN A 37 1.10 4.32 -14.56
C ASN A 37 1.29 5.56 -13.69
N TYR A 38 2.54 5.84 -13.33
CA TYR A 38 2.92 7.05 -12.60
C TYR A 38 3.16 8.17 -13.60
N TYR A 39 2.21 9.08 -13.74
CA TYR A 39 2.45 10.32 -14.50
C TYR A 39 3.31 11.28 -13.65
N MET A 40 4.52 11.56 -14.17
CA MET A 40 5.71 12.22 -13.57
C MET A 40 6.58 11.31 -12.66
N VAL A 41 7.53 10.62 -13.31
CA VAL A 41 8.41 9.54 -12.80
C VAL A 41 9.50 9.97 -11.80
N TRP A 42 9.70 11.27 -11.53
CA TRP A 42 10.88 11.77 -10.79
C TRP A 42 10.93 11.43 -9.28
N PHE A 43 9.98 10.66 -8.75
CA PHE A 43 9.96 10.18 -7.35
C PHE A 43 10.72 8.86 -7.20
N LEU A 44 12.04 8.89 -7.42
CA LEU A 44 12.92 7.73 -7.58
C LEU A 44 12.96 6.76 -6.37
N ASN A 45 12.94 7.25 -5.12
CA ASN A 45 13.21 6.37 -3.98
C ASN A 45 11.99 5.61 -3.43
N PHE A 46 10.80 6.19 -3.53
CA PHE A 46 9.59 5.55 -3.01
C PHE A 46 9.05 4.48 -3.96
N HIS A 47 9.03 4.80 -5.26
CA HIS A 47 8.57 3.89 -6.30
C HIS A 47 9.30 2.56 -6.22
N GLU A 48 10.62 2.56 -5.99
CA GLU A 48 11.41 1.34 -5.90
C GLU A 48 10.96 0.41 -4.76
N ILE A 49 10.74 0.94 -3.56
CA ILE A 49 10.39 0.13 -2.38
C ILE A 49 8.98 -0.46 -2.52
N LEU A 50 8.01 0.35 -2.96
CA LEU A 50 6.64 -0.14 -3.17
C LEU A 50 6.58 -1.14 -4.34
N SER A 51 7.22 -0.83 -5.48
CA SER A 51 7.27 -1.74 -6.62
C SER A 51 7.95 -3.07 -6.26
N ARG A 52 8.99 -3.04 -5.44
CA ARG A 52 9.64 -4.26 -4.92
C ARG A 52 8.70 -5.08 -4.04
N ALA A 53 7.95 -4.45 -3.14
CA ALA A 53 6.96 -5.13 -2.30
C ALA A 53 5.85 -5.76 -3.14
N ILE A 54 5.30 -5.04 -4.13
CA ILE A 54 4.27 -5.56 -5.05
C ILE A 54 4.82 -6.72 -5.89
N LYS A 55 6.07 -6.61 -6.37
CA LYS A 55 6.72 -7.67 -7.15
C LYS A 55 6.89 -8.97 -6.36
N MET A 56 7.09 -8.89 -5.04
CA MET A 56 7.10 -10.08 -4.18
C MET A 56 5.72 -10.78 -4.14
N CYS A 57 4.63 -10.02 -4.22
CA CYS A 57 3.26 -10.55 -4.27
C CYS A 57 2.80 -10.95 -5.68
N GLN A 58 3.63 -10.77 -6.73
CA GLN A 58 3.18 -10.86 -8.12
C GLN A 58 2.51 -12.21 -8.44
N ARG A 59 3.08 -13.33 -7.97
CA ARG A 59 2.56 -14.67 -8.27
C ARG A 59 1.13 -14.87 -7.77
N THR A 60 0.84 -14.44 -6.55
CA THR A 60 -0.48 -14.58 -5.93
C THR A 60 -1.47 -13.55 -6.49
N LEU A 61 -0.99 -12.35 -6.83
CA LEU A 61 -1.82 -11.29 -7.41
C LEU A 61 -2.33 -11.63 -8.82
N VAL A 62 -1.59 -12.43 -9.59
CA VAL A 62 -2.02 -12.85 -10.94
C VAL A 62 -2.79 -14.17 -10.96
N SER A 63 -2.75 -14.94 -9.87
CA SER A 63 -3.36 -16.26 -9.81
C SER A 63 -4.79 -16.25 -9.28
N ALA A 64 -5.16 -15.26 -8.48
CA ALA A 64 -6.44 -15.24 -7.77
C ALA A 64 -6.94 -13.83 -7.49
N ASP A 65 -8.24 -13.73 -7.22
CA ASP A 65 -8.88 -12.53 -6.68
C ASP A 65 -8.72 -12.44 -5.15
N PRO A 66 -8.75 -11.22 -4.58
CA PRO A 66 -8.60 -11.05 -3.13
C PRO A 66 -9.82 -11.54 -2.37
N ILE A 67 -9.57 -12.27 -1.29
CA ILE A 67 -10.57 -12.56 -0.25
C ILE A 67 -10.51 -11.44 0.79
N VAL A 68 -11.63 -10.72 0.95
CA VAL A 68 -11.72 -9.59 1.88
C VAL A 68 -12.23 -10.05 3.24
N THR A 69 -11.44 -9.84 4.27
CA THR A 69 -11.82 -10.16 5.66
C THR A 69 -11.89 -8.90 6.50
N SER A 70 -12.93 -8.76 7.33
CA SER A 70 -13.00 -7.66 8.28
C SER A 70 -12.17 -7.97 9.53
N LEU A 71 -11.28 -7.05 9.91
CA LEU A 71 -10.43 -7.17 11.10
C LEU A 71 -10.88 -6.26 12.26
N GLY A 72 -11.90 -5.43 12.03
CA GLY A 72 -12.39 -4.42 12.97
C GLY A 72 -13.51 -3.59 12.35
N SER A 73 -13.81 -2.43 12.93
CA SER A 73 -14.87 -1.56 12.39
C SER A 73 -14.52 -0.94 11.04
N LEU A 74 -13.24 -0.60 10.84
CA LEU A 74 -12.72 0.07 9.64
C LEU A 74 -11.32 -0.46 9.27
N GLN A 75 -11.01 -1.68 9.70
CA GLN A 75 -9.79 -2.40 9.34
C GLN A 75 -10.18 -3.62 8.50
N GLN A 76 -9.46 -3.82 7.40
CA GLN A 76 -9.73 -4.90 6.47
C GLN A 76 -8.43 -5.58 6.08
N ASP A 77 -8.55 -6.86 5.75
CA ASP A 77 -7.52 -7.67 5.13
C ASP A 77 -7.96 -8.02 3.71
N TYR A 78 -7.01 -8.02 2.79
CA TYR A 78 -7.17 -8.55 1.44
C TYR A 78 -6.13 -9.63 1.24
N VAL A 79 -6.58 -10.88 1.23
CA VAL A 79 -5.70 -12.05 1.11
C VAL A 79 -5.79 -12.62 -0.30
N TYR A 80 -4.64 -12.80 -0.92
CA TYR A 80 -4.46 -13.51 -2.18
C TYR A 80 -3.80 -14.84 -1.89
N THR A 81 -4.42 -15.93 -2.32
CA THR A 81 -3.87 -17.28 -2.20
C THR A 81 -3.76 -17.92 -3.57
N SER A 82 -2.60 -18.49 -3.88
CA SER A 82 -2.39 -19.30 -5.08
C SER A 82 -2.75 -20.76 -4.83
N GLU A 83 -3.11 -21.50 -5.88
CA GLU A 83 -3.28 -22.96 -5.84
C GLU A 83 -2.01 -23.70 -5.38
N THR A 84 -0.84 -23.08 -5.59
CA THR A 84 0.47 -23.57 -5.12
C THR A 84 0.72 -23.38 -3.63
N GLY A 85 -0.16 -22.68 -2.91
CA GLY A 85 -0.02 -22.37 -1.49
C GLY A 85 0.72 -21.07 -1.18
N ASP A 86 1.14 -20.30 -2.19
CA ASP A 86 1.68 -18.95 -1.99
C ASP A 86 0.59 -18.01 -1.45
N CYS A 87 0.94 -17.11 -0.53
CA CYS A 87 -0.01 -16.20 0.13
C CYS A 87 0.53 -14.77 0.19
N ALA A 88 -0.28 -13.78 -0.21
CA ALA A 88 0.00 -12.37 0.04
C ALA A 88 -1.19 -11.68 0.72
N SER A 89 -0.94 -10.82 1.70
CA SER A 89 -1.97 -10.09 2.45
C SER A 89 -1.71 -8.57 2.44
N PHE A 90 -2.79 -7.81 2.41
CA PHE A 90 -2.80 -6.35 2.52
C PHE A 90 -3.67 -5.91 3.69
N LEU A 91 -3.03 -5.52 4.80
CA LEU A 91 -3.71 -5.05 6.00
C LEU A 91 -3.98 -3.55 5.89
N SER A 92 -5.25 -3.18 5.73
CA SER A 92 -5.72 -1.82 5.58
C SER A 92 -6.33 -1.27 6.87
N ASN A 93 -5.99 -0.04 7.22
CA ASN A 93 -6.66 0.74 8.26
C ASN A 93 -7.23 2.03 7.67
N TYR A 94 -8.56 2.13 7.62
CA TYR A 94 -9.28 3.29 7.11
C TYR A 94 -9.65 4.30 8.20
N THR A 95 -9.27 4.04 9.46
CA THR A 95 -9.55 4.98 10.55
C THR A 95 -8.56 6.14 10.57
N LYS A 96 -8.95 7.20 11.28
CA LYS A 96 -8.07 8.33 11.62
C LYS A 96 -7.12 8.04 12.80
N PHE A 97 -7.19 6.84 13.38
CA PHE A 97 -6.42 6.47 14.57
C PHE A 97 -5.54 5.26 14.28
N ALA A 98 -4.48 5.08 15.06
CA ALA A 98 -3.71 3.84 15.02
C ALA A 98 -4.58 2.70 15.58
N GLY A 99 -4.50 1.53 14.95
CA GLY A 99 -5.22 0.34 15.39
C GLY A 99 -4.30 -0.86 15.50
N ARG A 100 -4.59 -1.76 16.42
CA ARG A 100 -3.97 -3.08 16.47
C ARG A 100 -4.96 -4.12 15.97
N VAL A 101 -4.56 -4.91 14.99
CA VAL A 101 -5.38 -6.00 14.43
C VAL A 101 -4.74 -7.35 14.71
N LEU A 102 -5.56 -8.39 14.78
CA LEU A 102 -5.12 -9.78 14.85
C LEU A 102 -5.29 -10.41 13.47
N PHE A 103 -4.21 -10.89 12.88
CA PHE A 103 -4.23 -11.59 11.61
C PHE A 103 -3.28 -12.79 11.68
N ASN A 104 -3.73 -13.97 11.23
CA ASN A 104 -2.95 -15.21 11.26
C ASN A 104 -2.28 -15.47 12.63
N ASN A 105 -3.04 -15.26 13.71
CA ASN A 105 -2.60 -15.38 15.10
C ASN A 105 -1.43 -14.45 15.51
N MET A 106 -1.18 -13.38 14.76
CA MET A 106 -0.17 -12.36 15.05
C MET A 106 -0.80 -10.97 15.12
N HIS A 107 -0.25 -10.14 16.00
CA HIS A 107 -0.71 -8.76 16.16
C HIS A 107 0.08 -7.80 15.26
N TYR A 108 -0.65 -6.98 14.50
CA TYR A 108 -0.07 -5.94 13.66
C TYR A 108 -0.56 -4.57 14.09
N ASN A 109 0.38 -3.64 14.26
CA ASN A 109 0.05 -2.24 14.51
C ASN A 109 -0.07 -1.51 13.18
N LEU A 110 -1.26 -1.02 12.87
CA LEU A 110 -1.56 -0.27 11.66
C LEU A 110 -1.68 1.23 12.01
N PRO A 111 -0.79 2.08 11.46
CA PRO A 111 -0.96 3.53 11.54
C PRO A 111 -2.31 4.00 10.97
N PRO A 112 -2.76 5.22 11.31
CA PRO A 112 -3.90 5.86 10.67
C PRO A 112 -3.75 5.86 9.14
N TRP A 113 -4.86 5.64 8.43
CA TRP A 113 -4.92 5.76 6.97
C TRP A 113 -3.76 5.06 6.23
N SER A 114 -3.57 3.77 6.53
CA SER A 114 -2.40 3.03 6.07
C SER A 114 -2.71 1.65 5.53
N ILE A 115 -1.82 1.15 4.66
CA ILE A 115 -1.84 -0.22 4.15
C ILE A 115 -0.47 -0.84 4.41
N SER A 116 -0.45 -2.03 5.01
CA SER A 116 0.74 -2.86 5.16
C SER A 116 0.71 -4.03 4.18
N ILE A 117 1.83 -4.32 3.53
CA ILE A 117 1.97 -5.39 2.53
C ILE A 117 2.77 -6.54 3.14
N LEU A 118 2.22 -7.76 3.05
CA LEU A 118 2.81 -9.00 3.56
C LEU A 118 2.85 -10.03 2.42
N PRO A 119 3.98 -10.19 1.72
CA PRO A 119 4.10 -11.10 0.56
C PRO A 119 4.10 -12.58 0.92
N ASP A 120 4.17 -12.90 2.22
CA ASP A 120 4.14 -14.24 2.80
C ASP A 120 3.03 -14.38 3.86
N CYS A 121 2.09 -13.43 3.91
CA CYS A 121 1.03 -13.35 4.93
C CYS A 121 1.54 -13.36 6.38
N ARG A 122 2.80 -12.96 6.61
CA ARG A 122 3.44 -13.01 7.92
C ARG A 122 4.30 -11.79 8.23
N ASN A 123 5.18 -11.40 7.31
CA ASN A 123 6.14 -10.33 7.53
C ASN A 123 5.75 -9.08 6.76
N VAL A 124 5.64 -7.96 7.47
CA VAL A 124 5.39 -6.65 6.83
C VAL A 124 6.67 -6.17 6.17
N VAL A 125 6.72 -6.21 4.84
CA VAL A 125 7.87 -5.69 4.07
C VAL A 125 7.72 -4.22 3.69
N PHE A 126 6.49 -3.72 3.68
CA PHE A 126 6.20 -2.34 3.32
C PHE A 126 4.95 -1.81 4.05
N ASN A 127 4.98 -0.53 4.43
CA ASN A 127 3.79 0.20 4.92
C ASN A 127 3.76 1.61 4.34
N THR A 128 2.58 2.07 3.93
CA THR A 128 2.37 3.34 3.22
C THR A 128 2.72 4.59 4.01
N THR A 129 2.75 4.54 5.35
CA THR A 129 3.14 5.70 6.18
C THR A 129 4.64 5.73 6.49
N LYS A 130 5.34 4.59 6.37
CA LYS A 130 6.80 4.47 6.56
C LYS A 130 7.59 4.85 5.31
N VAL A 131 7.08 5.80 4.54
CA VAL A 131 7.79 6.38 3.40
C VAL A 131 8.52 7.63 3.89
N TYR A 132 9.76 7.43 4.35
CA TYR A 132 10.62 8.55 4.74
C TYR A 132 11.25 9.14 3.49
N ILE A 133 11.03 10.43 3.29
CA ILE A 133 11.93 11.22 2.47
C ILE A 133 13.02 11.70 3.42
N LYS A 134 14.26 11.22 3.26
CA LYS A 134 15.40 11.88 3.92
C LYS A 134 15.45 13.32 3.39
N ARG A 135 14.98 14.28 4.20
CA ARG A 135 15.35 15.69 4.01
C ARG A 135 16.80 15.79 4.48
N GLY A 136 17.73 15.69 3.53
CA GLY A 136 19.08 16.20 3.69
C GLY A 136 19.09 17.69 3.43
#